data_AF-A0A5P9BHJ9-F1
#
_entry.id   AF-A0A5P9BHJ9-F1
#
_cell.length_a   1.000
_cell.length_b   1.000
_cell.length_c   1.000
_cell.angle_alpha   90.00
_cell.angle_beta   90.00
_cell.angle_gamma   90.00
#
_symmetry.space_group_name_H-M   'P 1'
#
loop_
_entity.id
_entity.type
_entity.pdbx_description
1 polymer ?
#
loop_
_entity_poly.entity_id
_entity_poly.type
_entity_poly.pdbx_seq_one_letter_code
_entity_poly.pdbx_strand_id
1 'polypeptide(L)'
;MGFFSFLTSDRNESIAGGSHGEWWLVGPKESLKVTYYDGFGRFTTVSGETVNVLYWLARQNFPDHYLDDEDAFEIGVTLRHGNFYVDHLSNRYGYSECMDCLKRLINLDDMLMFQDFQQEINVGGVVASINEHLNEERLTQTRIPCDVELKIASSERNAVYEKLTEAKCCPYLGRYYS
;
A
#
# COMPACT_ATOMS: atom_id res chain seq x y z
N MET A 1 10.33 -13.42 -1.88
CA MET A 1 9.20 -12.62 -1.39
C MET A 1 9.48 -12.24 0.06
N GLY A 2 9.46 -10.94 0.38
CA GLY A 2 9.67 -10.45 1.75
C GLY A 2 8.48 -10.79 2.65
N PHE A 3 8.74 -11.01 3.94
CA PHE A 3 7.68 -11.16 4.95
C PHE A 3 7.05 -9.80 5.21
N PHE A 4 5.72 -9.77 5.33
CA PHE A 4 4.98 -8.59 5.75
C PHE A 4 4.38 -8.86 7.13
N SER A 5 4.50 -7.93 8.07
CA SER A 5 3.76 -7.99 9.33
C SER A 5 3.13 -6.62 9.56
N PHE A 6 1.93 -6.64 10.13
CA PHE A 6 1.14 -5.45 10.38
C PHE A 6 1.02 -5.25 11.88
N LEU A 7 1.04 -3.99 12.31
CA LEU A 7 0.55 -3.59 13.61
C LEU A 7 -0.95 -3.31 13.49
N THR A 8 -1.74 -3.84 14.43
CA THR A 8 -3.18 -3.57 14.48
C THR A 8 -3.45 -2.08 14.64
N SER A 9 -4.47 -1.58 13.95
CA SER A 9 -4.88 -0.17 13.95
C SER A 9 -5.37 0.33 15.31
N ASP A 10 -5.90 -0.56 16.14
CA ASP A 10 -6.51 -0.21 17.43
C ASP A 10 -5.56 -0.33 18.62
N ARG A 11 -4.65 -1.31 18.60
CA ARG A 11 -3.73 -1.57 19.72
C ARG A 11 -2.26 -1.38 19.40
N ASN A 12 -1.93 -1.18 18.11
CA ASN A 12 -0.56 -1.11 17.63
C ASN A 12 0.25 -2.37 17.99
N GLU A 13 -0.43 -3.53 18.03
CA GLU A 13 0.12 -4.83 18.37
C GLU A 13 0.51 -5.58 17.10
N SER A 14 1.66 -6.27 17.13
CA SER A 14 2.15 -7.04 15.99
C SER A 14 1.29 -8.28 15.73
N ILE A 15 0.90 -8.48 14.47
CA ILE A 15 0.30 -9.71 13.99
C ILE A 15 1.42 -10.64 13.53
N ALA A 16 1.65 -11.71 14.27
CA ALA A 16 2.70 -12.66 13.97
C ALA A 16 2.33 -13.56 12.78
N GLY A 17 3.32 -13.88 11.93
CA GLY A 17 3.12 -14.82 10.82
C GLY A 17 2.87 -16.24 11.32
N GLY A 18 1.96 -16.95 10.66
CA GLY A 18 1.56 -18.30 11.04
C GLY A 18 0.73 -18.37 12.33
N SER A 19 0.09 -17.27 12.72
CA SER A 19 -0.69 -17.20 13.96
C SER A 19 -2.19 -17.30 13.72
N HIS A 20 -2.87 -17.97 14.65
CA HIS A 20 -4.32 -17.93 14.78
C HIS A 20 -4.72 -16.83 15.76
N GLY A 21 -5.80 -16.13 15.45
CA GLY A 21 -6.32 -15.05 16.27
C GLY A 21 -7.68 -14.63 15.79
N GLU A 22 -8.17 -13.50 16.28
CA GLU A 22 -9.34 -12.84 15.71
C GLU A 22 -8.94 -11.42 15.34
N TRP A 23 -9.05 -11.11 14.05
CA TRP A 23 -8.84 -9.76 13.54
C TRP A 23 -9.95 -9.41 12.58
N TRP A 24 -10.02 -8.13 12.25
CA TRP A 24 -11.01 -7.58 11.33
C TRP A 24 -10.28 -6.72 10.32
N LEU A 25 -10.40 -7.07 9.03
CA LEU A 25 -10.05 -6.14 7.95
C LEU A 25 -11.18 -5.13 7.84
N VAL A 26 -10.90 -3.87 8.14
CA VAL A 26 -11.94 -2.84 8.31
C VAL A 26 -11.97 -1.95 7.08
N GLY A 27 -13.08 -1.96 6.35
CA GLY A 27 -13.39 -1.03 5.27
C GLY A 27 -14.48 -0.03 5.67
N PRO A 28 -14.71 1.02 4.87
CA PRO A 28 -15.72 2.04 5.16
C PRO A 28 -17.15 1.51 4.98
N LYS A 29 -17.37 0.51 4.11
CA LYS A 29 -18.69 -0.08 3.84
C LYS A 29 -18.91 -1.41 4.55
N GLU A 30 -17.83 -2.18 4.74
CA GLU A 30 -17.88 -3.51 5.32
C GLU A 30 -16.60 -3.83 6.10
N SER A 31 -16.73 -4.68 7.10
CA SER A 31 -15.62 -5.23 7.87
C SER A 31 -15.63 -6.74 7.76
N LEU A 32 -14.48 -7.33 7.46
CA LEU A 32 -14.33 -8.76 7.28
C LEU A 32 -13.58 -9.39 8.45
N LYS A 33 -14.24 -10.33 9.14
CA LYS A 33 -13.62 -11.11 10.20
C LYS A 33 -12.67 -12.15 9.64
N VAL A 34 -11.45 -12.18 10.18
CA VAL A 34 -10.37 -13.09 9.78
C VAL A 34 -9.72 -13.76 11.00
N THR A 35 -9.23 -14.99 10.83
CA THR A 35 -8.86 -15.89 11.93
C THR A 35 -7.45 -16.44 11.89
N TYR A 36 -6.77 -16.32 10.75
CA TYR A 36 -5.40 -16.79 10.57
C TYR A 36 -4.63 -15.80 9.70
N TYR A 37 -3.36 -15.57 10.02
CA TYR A 37 -2.44 -14.76 9.21
C TYR A 37 -1.21 -15.58 8.84
N ASP A 38 -0.87 -15.65 7.55
CA ASP A 38 0.21 -16.51 7.06
C ASP A 38 1.60 -15.85 7.05
N GLY A 39 1.69 -14.54 7.29
CA GLY A 39 2.96 -13.79 7.26
C GLY A 39 3.32 -13.16 5.90
N PHE A 40 2.50 -13.35 4.87
CA PHE A 40 2.71 -12.87 3.50
C PHE A 40 1.57 -11.98 3.00
N GLY A 41 0.91 -11.26 3.92
CA GLY A 41 -0.22 -10.40 3.57
C GLY A 41 -1.53 -11.15 3.36
N ARG A 42 -1.60 -12.45 3.67
CA ARG A 42 -2.83 -13.24 3.47
C ARG A 42 -3.45 -13.62 4.81
N PHE A 43 -4.74 -13.34 4.91
CA PHE A 43 -5.58 -13.76 6.01
C PHE A 43 -6.56 -14.83 5.57
N THR A 44 -6.98 -15.69 6.50
CA THR A 44 -8.10 -16.62 6.27
C THR A 44 -9.34 -16.12 6.99
N THR A 45 -10.48 -16.12 6.31
CA THR A 45 -11.79 -15.78 6.88
C THR A 45 -12.31 -16.90 7.78
N VAL A 46 -13.41 -16.65 8.49
CA VAL A 46 -14.12 -17.69 9.26
C VAL A 46 -14.68 -18.81 8.38
N SER A 47 -14.97 -18.54 7.10
CA SER A 47 -15.45 -19.52 6.10
C SER A 47 -14.31 -20.37 5.51
N GLY A 48 -13.05 -20.06 5.81
CA GLY A 48 -11.87 -20.74 5.25
C GLY A 48 -11.35 -20.12 3.94
N GLU A 49 -11.94 -19.02 3.48
CA GLU A 49 -11.49 -18.31 2.28
C GLU A 49 -10.23 -17.50 2.58
N THR A 50 -9.33 -17.41 1.61
CA THR A 50 -8.09 -16.63 1.76
C THR A 50 -8.27 -15.25 1.14
N VAL A 51 -7.90 -14.21 1.88
CA VAL A 51 -7.94 -12.82 1.47
C VAL A 51 -6.56 -12.22 1.56
N ASN A 52 -6.04 -11.74 0.43
CA ASN A 52 -4.83 -10.94 0.40
C ASN A 52 -5.19 -9.48 0.73
N VAL A 53 -4.54 -8.90 1.75
CA VAL A 53 -4.84 -7.54 2.22
C VAL A 53 -4.57 -6.46 1.17
N LEU A 54 -3.66 -6.70 0.24
CA LEU A 54 -3.36 -5.77 -0.84
C LEU A 54 -4.47 -5.78 -1.90
N TYR A 55 -5.03 -6.96 -2.18
CA TYR A 55 -6.18 -7.09 -3.09
C TYR A 55 -7.40 -6.42 -2.46
N TRP A 56 -7.60 -6.66 -1.16
CA TRP A 56 -8.63 -6.01 -0.37
C TRP A 56 -8.50 -4.49 -0.44
N LEU A 57 -7.29 -3.95 -0.20
CA LEU A 57 -7.02 -2.52 -0.26
C LEU A 57 -7.33 -1.92 -1.64
N ALA A 58 -6.86 -2.54 -2.72
CA ALA A 58 -7.11 -2.07 -4.08
C ALA A 58 -8.60 -2.05 -4.42
N ARG A 59 -9.32 -3.14 -4.13
CA ARG A 59 -10.75 -3.27 -4.42
C ARG A 59 -11.63 -2.33 -3.59
N GLN A 60 -11.21 -1.95 -2.38
CA GLN A 60 -11.91 -0.94 -1.59
C GLN A 60 -11.72 0.49 -2.12
N ASN A 61 -10.56 0.79 -2.70
CA ASN A 61 -10.29 2.10 -3.32
C ASN A 61 -10.89 2.22 -4.73
N PHE A 62 -11.03 1.11 -5.46
CA PHE A 62 -11.58 1.09 -6.83
C PHE A 62 -12.75 0.09 -6.99
N PRO A 63 -13.86 0.24 -6.23
CA PRO A 63 -14.94 -0.74 -6.19
C PRO A 63 -15.71 -0.87 -7.53
N ASP A 64 -15.67 0.16 -8.36
CA ASP A 64 -16.36 0.21 -9.66
C ASP A 64 -15.48 -0.29 -10.83
N HIS A 65 -14.25 -0.72 -10.55
CA HIS A 65 -13.30 -1.23 -11.55
C HIS A 65 -13.11 -2.73 -11.38
N TYR A 66 -13.18 -3.46 -12.50
CA TYR A 66 -12.72 -4.85 -12.51
C TYR A 66 -11.18 -4.86 -12.46
N LEU A 67 -10.64 -5.43 -11.39
CA LEU A 67 -9.22 -5.66 -11.20
C LEU A 67 -8.99 -7.17 -11.09
N ASP A 68 -8.18 -7.72 -12.00
CA ASP A 68 -7.69 -9.07 -11.81
C ASP A 68 -6.72 -9.13 -10.62
N ASP A 69 -6.28 -10.33 -10.24
CA ASP A 69 -5.46 -10.51 -9.03
C ASP A 69 -4.05 -9.91 -9.18
N GLU A 70 -3.51 -9.79 -10.39
CA GLU A 70 -2.19 -9.20 -10.65
C GLU A 70 -2.28 -7.67 -10.53
N ASP A 71 -3.22 -7.06 -11.23
CA ASP A 71 -3.51 -5.63 -11.15
C ASP A 71 -3.86 -5.21 -9.70
N ALA A 72 -4.73 -5.97 -9.04
CA ALA A 72 -5.13 -5.68 -7.66
C ALA A 72 -3.96 -5.80 -6.68
N PHE A 73 -3.02 -6.72 -6.92
CA PHE A 73 -1.81 -6.82 -6.11
C PHE A 73 -0.93 -5.58 -6.30
N GLU A 74 -0.58 -5.24 -7.54
CA GLU A 74 0.30 -4.13 -7.86
C GLU A 74 -0.28 -2.80 -7.37
N ILE A 75 -1.56 -2.55 -7.65
CA ILE A 75 -2.27 -1.37 -7.16
C ILE A 75 -2.25 -1.34 -5.62
N GLY A 76 -2.52 -2.47 -4.95
CA GLY A 76 -2.48 -2.55 -3.50
C GLY A 76 -1.10 -2.23 -2.91
N VAL A 77 -0.03 -2.76 -3.52
CA VAL A 77 1.36 -2.44 -3.15
C VAL A 77 1.63 -0.95 -3.36
N THR A 78 1.26 -0.41 -4.52
CA THR A 78 1.50 0.97 -4.89
C THR A 78 0.73 1.94 -3.99
N LEU A 79 -0.56 1.71 -3.70
CA LEU A 79 -1.32 2.52 -2.74
C LEU A 79 -0.70 2.52 -1.34
N ARG A 80 -0.07 1.41 -0.96
CA ARG A 80 0.50 1.24 0.38
C ARG A 80 1.90 1.84 0.52
N HIS A 81 2.74 1.70 -0.50
CA HIS A 81 4.18 1.95 -0.43
C HIS A 81 4.70 2.87 -1.53
N GLY A 82 3.94 3.02 -2.61
CA GLY A 82 4.32 3.79 -3.78
C GLY A 82 4.33 5.30 -3.52
N ASN A 83 5.15 5.99 -4.29
CA ASN A 83 5.24 7.44 -4.30
C ASN A 83 5.42 7.89 -5.74
N PHE A 84 4.91 9.08 -6.05
CA PHE A 84 5.29 9.81 -7.23
C PHE A 84 6.13 11.01 -6.82
N TYR A 85 6.75 11.66 -7.80
CA TYR A 85 7.69 12.74 -7.57
C TYR A 85 7.22 13.98 -8.30
N VAL A 86 7.39 15.14 -7.65
CA VAL A 86 6.91 16.42 -8.18
C VAL A 86 8.07 17.40 -8.21
N ASP A 87 8.25 18.10 -9.31
CA ASP A 87 9.22 19.20 -9.39
C ASP A 87 8.61 20.55 -8.96
N HIS A 88 9.45 21.58 -8.88
CA HIS A 88 9.04 22.95 -8.56
C HIS A 88 8.06 23.58 -9.58
N LEU A 89 7.91 23.00 -10.77
CA LEU A 89 6.95 23.42 -11.80
C LEU A 89 5.66 22.60 -11.77
N SER A 90 5.50 21.71 -10.78
CA SER A 90 4.38 20.77 -10.64
C SER A 90 4.31 19.68 -11.71
N ASN A 91 5.40 19.43 -12.47
CA ASN A 91 5.46 18.25 -13.32
C ASN A 91 5.61 17.00 -12.44
N ARG A 92 4.99 15.91 -12.88
CA ARG A 92 4.93 14.65 -12.13
C ARG A 92 5.79 13.60 -12.79
N TYR A 93 6.48 12.81 -11.97
CA TYR A 93 7.36 11.73 -12.39
C TYR A 93 7.03 10.47 -11.61
N GLY A 94 7.10 9.31 -12.26
CA GLY A 94 6.72 8.03 -11.67
C GLY A 94 7.60 6.87 -12.11
N TYR A 95 7.85 5.95 -11.18
CA TYR A 95 8.51 4.71 -11.49
C TYR A 95 7.54 3.77 -12.23
N SER A 96 7.91 3.38 -13.45
CA SER A 96 7.07 2.61 -14.38
C SER A 96 6.44 1.36 -13.78
N GLU A 97 7.24 0.50 -13.14
CA GLU A 97 6.74 -0.75 -12.56
C GLU A 97 5.69 -0.54 -11.46
N CYS A 98 5.65 0.62 -10.80
CA CYS A 98 4.65 0.89 -9.76
C CYS A 98 3.43 1.64 -10.31
N MET A 99 3.61 2.48 -11.32
CA MET A 99 2.62 3.50 -11.69
C MET A 99 1.83 3.16 -12.95
N ASP A 100 2.29 2.22 -13.79
CA ASP A 100 1.63 1.95 -15.07
C ASP A 100 0.20 1.41 -14.92
N CYS A 101 -0.05 0.55 -13.93
CA CYS A 101 -1.38 0.03 -13.61
C CYS A 101 -2.27 1.09 -12.92
N LEU A 102 -1.68 2.03 -12.17
CA LEU A 102 -2.42 2.95 -11.32
C LEU A 102 -2.76 4.28 -11.99
N LYS A 103 -1.90 4.82 -12.87
CA LYS A 103 -1.99 6.20 -13.37
C LYS A 103 -3.35 6.57 -13.99
N ARG A 104 -3.97 5.60 -14.68
CA ARG A 104 -5.30 5.75 -15.31
C ARG A 104 -6.45 5.78 -14.30
N LEU A 105 -6.28 5.14 -13.15
CA LEU A 105 -7.33 5.02 -12.14
C LEU A 105 -7.41 6.25 -11.22
N ILE A 106 -6.31 6.97 -11.06
CA ILE A 106 -6.20 8.12 -10.12
C ILE A 106 -5.90 9.45 -10.81
N ASN A 107 -6.21 9.57 -12.11
CA ASN A 107 -6.01 10.80 -12.89
C ASN A 107 -4.57 11.34 -12.81
N LEU A 108 -3.59 10.45 -12.91
CA LEU A 108 -2.16 10.77 -12.96
C LEU A 108 -1.59 10.57 -14.37
N ASP A 109 -2.40 10.76 -15.41
CA ASP A 109 -2.04 10.46 -16.80
C ASP A 109 -0.89 11.31 -17.36
N ASP A 110 -0.73 12.55 -16.90
CA ASP A 110 0.34 13.47 -17.35
C ASP A 110 1.70 13.25 -16.65
N MET A 111 1.97 12.02 -16.22
CA MET A 111 3.19 11.67 -15.50
C MET A 111 4.30 11.20 -16.45
N LEU A 112 5.49 11.75 -16.28
CA LEU A 112 6.69 11.27 -16.95
C LEU A 112 7.20 10.00 -16.26
N MET A 113 7.22 8.89 -16.99
CA MET A 113 7.59 7.59 -16.47
C MET A 113 9.10 7.35 -16.62
N PHE A 114 9.74 6.84 -15.58
CA PHE A 114 11.13 6.37 -15.61
C PHE A 114 11.24 4.90 -15.20
N GLN A 115 12.27 4.23 -15.68
CA GLN A 115 12.50 2.79 -15.46
C GLN A 115 13.63 2.51 -14.48
N ASP A 116 14.47 3.50 -14.19
CA ASP A 116 15.61 3.35 -13.30
C ASP A 116 15.85 4.69 -12.59
N PHE A 117 16.21 4.63 -11.31
CA PHE A 117 16.62 5.80 -10.55
C PHE A 117 17.99 6.37 -10.99
N GLN A 118 18.74 5.63 -11.80
CA GLN A 118 19.95 6.09 -12.49
C GLN A 118 19.66 6.76 -13.84
N GLN A 119 18.42 6.70 -14.34
CA GLN A 119 18.06 7.31 -15.60
C GLN A 119 18.23 8.83 -15.54
N GLU A 120 18.95 9.39 -16.51
CA GLU A 120 19.11 10.83 -16.65
C GLU A 120 17.84 11.47 -17.23
N ILE A 121 17.34 12.49 -16.56
CA ILE A 121 16.20 13.29 -17.02
C ILE A 121 16.47 14.79 -16.84
N ASN A 122 15.78 15.62 -17.62
CA ASN A 122 15.81 17.06 -17.46
C ASN A 122 14.71 17.50 -16.48
N VAL A 123 15.10 18.07 -15.33
CA VAL A 123 14.21 18.71 -14.37
C VAL A 123 14.64 20.16 -14.21
N GLY A 124 13.78 21.11 -14.61
CA GLY A 124 14.09 22.53 -14.44
C GLY A 124 15.30 23.03 -15.23
N GLY A 125 15.64 22.39 -16.36
CA GLY A 125 16.81 22.75 -17.16
C GLY A 125 18.11 22.06 -16.73
N VAL A 126 18.08 21.17 -15.74
CA VAL A 126 19.25 20.40 -15.30
C VAL A 126 19.07 18.94 -15.65
N VAL A 127 20.07 18.37 -16.34
CA VAL A 127 20.15 16.95 -16.68
C VAL A 127 20.98 16.27 -15.61
N ALA A 128 20.37 15.32 -14.91
CA ALA A 128 20.98 14.50 -13.87
C ALA A 128 20.14 13.24 -13.68
N SER A 129 20.65 12.26 -12.93
CA SER A 129 19.89 11.05 -12.56
C SER A 129 18.71 11.40 -11.63
N ILE A 130 17.67 10.54 -11.58
CA ILE A 130 16.56 10.69 -10.63
C ILE A 130 17.09 10.77 -9.19
N ASN A 131 18.05 9.92 -8.83
CA ASN A 131 18.66 9.93 -7.49
C ASN A 131 19.33 11.28 -7.16
N GLU A 132 20.07 11.87 -8.10
CA GLU A 132 20.65 13.20 -7.90
C GLU A 132 19.57 14.26 -7.77
N HIS A 133 18.51 14.21 -8.58
CA HIS A 133 17.39 15.14 -8.46
C HIS A 133 16.66 15.04 -7.11
N LEU A 134 16.56 13.84 -6.53
CA LEU A 134 16.00 13.63 -5.19
C LEU A 134 16.94 14.16 -4.10
N ASN A 135 18.24 13.86 -4.20
CA ASN A 135 19.25 14.30 -3.23
C ASN A 135 19.41 15.82 -3.21
N GLU A 136 19.25 16.48 -4.35
CA GLU A 136 19.33 17.94 -4.52
C GLU A 136 17.96 18.62 -4.37
N GLU A 137 16.93 17.89 -3.89
CA GLU A 137 15.56 18.39 -3.63
C GLU A 137 14.87 19.03 -4.85
N ARG A 138 15.31 18.72 -6.07
CA ARG A 138 14.67 19.16 -7.32
C ARG A 138 13.38 18.38 -7.60
N LEU A 139 13.34 17.15 -7.11
CA LEU A 139 12.16 16.30 -7.05
C LEU A 139 11.77 16.07 -5.60
N THR A 140 10.52 16.36 -5.27
CA THR A 140 9.93 16.06 -3.96
C THR A 140 9.08 14.80 -4.03
N GLN A 141 9.36 13.85 -3.15
CA GLN A 141 8.58 12.62 -3.02
C GLN A 141 7.19 12.94 -2.43
N THR A 142 6.15 12.46 -3.11
CA THR A 142 4.75 12.64 -2.72
C THR A 142 4.06 11.29 -2.62
N ARG A 143 3.38 11.04 -1.50
CA ARG A 143 2.60 9.81 -1.29
C ARG A 143 1.44 9.78 -2.28
N ILE A 144 1.18 8.60 -2.83
CA ILE A 144 0.02 8.37 -3.67
C ILE A 144 -1.26 8.55 -2.85
N PRO A 145 -2.26 9.29 -3.35
CA PRO A 145 -3.55 9.42 -2.68
C PRO A 145 -4.20 8.04 -2.49
N CYS A 146 -4.64 7.77 -1.26
CA CYS A 146 -5.32 6.54 -0.88
C CYS A 146 -6.52 6.93 -0.04
N ASP A 147 -7.72 6.92 -0.63
CA ASP A 147 -8.95 7.36 0.02
C ASP A 147 -9.38 6.38 1.12
N VAL A 148 -9.11 5.09 0.90
CA VAL A 148 -9.37 4.03 1.85
C VAL A 148 -8.06 3.39 2.30
N GLU A 149 -7.53 3.87 3.43
CA GLU A 149 -6.38 3.28 4.10
C GLU A 149 -6.66 1.86 4.60
N LEU A 150 -5.63 1.00 4.59
CA LEU A 150 -5.71 -0.35 5.17
C LEU A 150 -5.81 -0.27 6.70
N LYS A 151 -6.89 -0.84 7.27
CA LYS A 151 -7.09 -0.90 8.72
C LYS A 151 -7.35 -2.33 9.16
N ILE A 152 -6.70 -2.73 10.27
CA ILE A 152 -6.81 -4.08 10.84
C ILE A 152 -7.07 -3.97 12.33
N ALA A 153 -8.27 -4.30 12.80
CA ALA A 153 -8.62 -4.22 14.22
C ALA A 153 -8.49 -5.58 14.92
N SER A 154 -8.13 -5.57 16.21
CA SER A 154 -8.03 -6.76 17.04
C SER A 154 -9.38 -7.28 17.58
N SER A 155 -10.48 -6.52 17.41
CA SER A 155 -11.80 -6.94 17.84
C SER A 155 -12.92 -6.19 17.13
N GLU A 156 -14.10 -6.80 17.07
CA GLU A 156 -15.30 -6.25 16.42
C GLU A 156 -15.71 -4.90 17.00
N ARG A 157 -15.60 -4.73 18.33
CA ARG A 157 -15.97 -3.47 19.01
C ARG A 157 -15.17 -2.27 18.53
N ASN A 158 -13.98 -2.51 17.97
CA ASN A 158 -13.08 -1.49 17.45
C ASN A 158 -13.15 -1.40 15.91
N ALA A 159 -13.92 -2.24 15.22
CA ALA A 159 -14.00 -2.31 13.77
C ALA A 159 -14.90 -1.21 13.16
N VAL A 160 -14.68 0.04 13.58
CA VAL A 160 -15.33 1.24 13.04
C VAL A 160 -14.28 2.04 12.27
N TYR A 161 -14.41 2.09 10.96
CA TYR A 161 -13.38 2.60 10.05
C TYR A 161 -12.91 4.01 10.42
N GLU A 162 -13.83 4.94 10.69
CA GLU A 162 -13.54 6.35 10.97
C GLU A 162 -12.82 6.58 12.31
N LYS A 163 -12.85 5.58 13.21
CA LYS A 163 -12.22 5.67 14.54
C LYS A 163 -10.82 5.09 14.60
N LEU A 164 -10.40 4.40 13.53
CA LEU A 164 -9.12 3.70 13.46
C LEU A 164 -8.11 4.50 12.64
N THR A 165 -6.84 4.41 13.00
CA THR A 165 -5.74 4.86 12.15
C THR A 165 -5.36 3.79 11.13
N GLU A 166 -4.63 4.17 10.09
CA GLU A 166 -3.97 3.23 9.18
C GLU A 166 -3.17 2.16 9.96
N ALA A 167 -3.32 0.89 9.60
CA ALA A 167 -2.49 -0.19 10.12
C ALA A 167 -1.03 0.10 9.75
N LYS A 168 -0.07 -0.09 10.64
CA LYS A 168 1.35 0.23 10.34
C LYS A 168 2.10 -1.02 9.90
N CYS A 169 3.12 -0.86 9.07
CA CYS A 169 4.06 -1.94 8.83
C CYS A 169 4.90 -2.16 10.10
N CYS A 170 5.01 -3.42 10.53
CA CYS A 170 5.84 -3.77 11.66
C CYS A 170 7.32 -3.78 11.22
N PRO A 171 8.22 -3.04 11.89
CA PRO A 171 9.64 -3.05 11.57
C PRO A 171 10.31 -4.38 11.95
N TYR A 172 9.71 -5.14 12.87
CA TYR A 172 10.16 -6.47 13.24
C TYR A 172 9.45 -7.50 12.37
N LEU A 173 10.19 -8.02 11.37
CA LEU A 173 9.80 -9.21 10.62
C LEU A 173 9.51 -10.30 11.65
N GLY A 174 8.24 -10.69 11.79
CA GLY A 174 7.73 -11.56 12.85
C GLY A 174 8.41 -12.93 12.93
N ARG A 175 9.64 -12.99 13.42
CA ARG A 175 10.24 -14.15 14.05
C ARG A 175 9.89 -14.04 15.53
N TYR A 176 9.07 -14.98 16.00
CA TYR A 176 8.98 -15.24 17.43
C TYR A 176 10.40 -15.51 17.96
N TYR A 177 10.75 -14.81 19.03
CA TYR A 177 11.69 -15.36 20.01
C TYR A 177 11.03 -16.60 20.61
N SER A 178 11.61 -17.76 20.32
CA SER A 178 11.50 -18.97 21.14
C SER A 178 12.90 -19.56 21.27
#